data_AF-R7P506-F1
#
_entry.id   AF-R7P506-F1
#
_cell.length_a   1.000
_cell.length_b   1.000
_cell.length_c   1.000
_cell.angle_alpha   90.00
_cell.angle_beta   90.00
_cell.angle_gamma   90.00
#
_symmetry.space_group_name_H-M   'P 1'
#
loop_
_entity.id
_entity.type
_entity.pdbx_description
1 polymer ?
#
loop_
_entity_poly.entity_id
_entity_poly.type
_entity_poly.pdbx_seq_one_letter_code
_entity_poly.pdbx_strand_id
1 'polypeptide(L)'
;MKKIVIVLFIITLLVIFSTSEEKVIIPDNAIRFRIIANSNNLSDQEEKIRIKNELEPVISDILNKSNNIEESRLNIKSNIKNINNIIYKYNTNYNVNYGINHFPEKTYKGVTYKSGDYESLVVTLGDGLGDNWWCVLFPPLCLIEASEEDYDEITYTSYIKELIAKSN
;
A
#
# COMPACT_ATOMS: atom_id res chain seq x y z
N MET A 1 -40.49 24.23 27.60
CA MET A 1 -39.48 24.76 26.65
C MET A 1 -38.05 24.52 27.13
N LYS A 2 -37.60 25.06 28.28
CA LYS A 2 -36.22 24.85 28.79
C LYS A 2 -35.77 23.38 28.90
N LYS A 3 -36.64 22.49 29.39
CA LYS A 3 -36.34 21.04 29.51
C LYS A 3 -36.14 20.35 28.15
N ILE A 4 -36.87 20.78 27.11
CA ILE A 4 -36.77 20.21 25.75
C ILE A 4 -35.45 20.63 25.09
N VAL A 5 -35.04 21.90 25.30
CA VAL A 5 -33.75 22.40 24.80
C VAL A 5 -32.57 21.66 25.44
N ILE A 6 -32.65 21.37 26.74
CA ILE A 6 -31.61 20.61 27.46
C ILE A 6 -31.53 19.17 26.93
N VAL A 7 -32.67 18.51 26.68
CA VAL A 7 -32.68 17.15 26.11
C VAL A 7 -32.11 17.12 24.69
N LEU A 8 -32.47 18.09 23.84
CA LEU A 8 -31.91 18.20 22.48
C LEU A 8 -30.40 18.49 22.49
N PHE A 9 -29.92 19.29 23.44
CA PHE A 9 -28.50 19.56 23.64
C PHE A 9 -27.73 18.32 24.11
N ILE A 10 -28.31 17.52 25.00
CA ILE A 10 -27.72 16.26 25.47
C ILE A 10 -27.69 15.21 24.33
N ILE A 11 -28.74 15.13 23.51
CA ILE A 11 -28.78 14.23 22.36
C ILE A 11 -27.73 14.64 21.32
N THR A 12 -27.58 15.93 21.03
CA THR A 12 -26.54 16.42 20.11
C THR A 12 -25.14 16.19 20.67
N LEU A 13 -24.91 16.40 21.96
CA LEU A 13 -23.63 16.04 22.60
C LEU A 13 -23.35 14.54 22.49
N LEU A 14 -24.33 13.68 22.78
CA LEU A 14 -24.17 12.24 22.70
C LEU A 14 -23.83 11.79 21.28
N VAL A 15 -24.45 12.39 20.25
CA VAL A 15 -24.13 12.13 18.83
C VAL A 15 -22.71 12.58 18.48
N ILE A 16 -22.27 13.74 18.97
CA ILE A 16 -20.90 14.24 18.74
C ILE A 16 -19.86 13.35 19.43
N PHE A 17 -20.16 12.84 20.63
CA PHE A 17 -19.24 11.95 21.37
C PHE A 17 -19.25 10.50 20.88
N SER A 18 -20.22 10.08 20.05
CA SER A 18 -20.33 8.71 19.55
C SER A 18 -19.76 8.52 18.13
N THR A 19 -19.18 9.55 17.51
CA THR A 19 -18.40 9.38 16.28
C THR A 19 -17.05 8.77 16.60
N SER A 20 -16.96 7.45 16.69
CA SER A 20 -15.70 6.74 16.63
C SER A 20 -15.19 6.75 15.19
N GLU A 21 -14.00 7.32 14.96
CA GLU A 21 -13.28 7.15 13.70
C GLU A 21 -13.00 5.66 13.50
N GLU A 22 -13.71 5.04 12.57
CA GLU A 22 -13.52 3.64 12.22
C GLU A 22 -12.21 3.51 11.45
N LYS A 23 -11.15 3.10 12.14
CA LYS A 23 -9.82 2.90 11.53
C LYS A 23 -9.87 1.75 10.54
N VAL A 24 -9.56 2.03 9.27
CA VAL A 24 -9.43 0.99 8.24
C VAL A 24 -8.10 0.27 8.43
N ILE A 25 -8.14 -1.06 8.49
CA ILE A 25 -6.97 -1.92 8.69
C ILE A 25 -6.79 -2.79 7.46
N ILE A 26 -5.57 -2.85 6.94
CA ILE A 26 -5.24 -3.74 5.82
C ILE A 26 -5.33 -5.21 6.27
N PRO A 27 -5.98 -6.09 5.48
CA PRO A 27 -6.10 -7.51 5.81
C PRO A 27 -4.75 -8.22 5.99
N ASP A 28 -4.71 -9.22 6.87
CA ASP A 28 -3.47 -9.97 7.15
C ASP A 28 -3.05 -10.91 6.00
N ASN A 29 -3.99 -11.30 5.14
CA ASN A 29 -3.75 -12.08 3.93
C ASN A 29 -3.36 -11.23 2.72
N ALA A 30 -3.08 -9.93 2.92
CA ALA A 30 -2.71 -9.04 1.83
C ALA A 30 -1.33 -9.38 1.25
N ILE A 31 -1.19 -9.24 -0.08
CA ILE A 31 0.12 -9.34 -0.75
C ILE A 31 0.72 -7.93 -0.82
N ARG A 32 1.83 -7.69 -0.13
CA ARG A 32 2.48 -6.36 -0.06
C ARG A 32 3.55 -6.18 -1.14
N PHE A 33 3.86 -4.94 -1.47
CA PHE A 33 4.97 -4.56 -2.34
C PHE A 33 5.79 -3.46 -1.70
N ARG A 34 7.13 -3.56 -1.76
CA ARG A 34 7.99 -2.44 -1.40
C ARG A 34 9.26 -2.39 -2.24
N ILE A 35 9.77 -1.18 -2.41
CA ILE A 35 11.10 -0.91 -2.98
C ILE A 35 11.92 -0.19 -1.91
N ILE A 36 13.09 -0.72 -1.57
CA ILE A 36 14.01 -0.18 -0.58
C ILE A 36 15.22 0.42 -1.30
N ALA A 37 15.53 1.69 -1.06
CA ALA A 37 16.71 2.33 -1.63
C ALA A 37 18.00 1.84 -1.00
N ASN A 38 19.12 2.00 -1.72
CA ASN A 38 20.46 1.68 -1.21
C ASN A 38 20.80 2.49 0.05
N SER A 39 20.55 3.81 0.02
CA SER A 39 20.73 4.72 1.15
C SER A 39 19.76 5.91 1.08
N ASN A 40 19.87 6.84 2.03
CA ASN A 40 19.11 8.11 2.05
C ASN A 40 19.80 9.27 1.32
N ASN A 41 20.88 9.00 0.59
CA ASN A 41 21.46 9.99 -0.29
C ASN A 41 20.50 10.32 -1.44
N LEU A 42 20.54 11.58 -1.91
CA LEU A 42 19.64 12.05 -2.96
C LEU A 42 19.69 11.18 -4.21
N SER A 43 20.89 10.75 -4.65
CA SER A 43 21.08 9.89 -5.81
C SER A 43 20.33 8.56 -5.71
N ASP A 44 20.34 7.94 -4.53
CA ASP A 44 19.79 6.61 -4.29
C ASP A 44 18.27 6.67 -4.16
N GLN A 45 17.77 7.77 -3.58
CA GLN A 45 16.33 8.05 -3.53
C GLN A 45 15.77 8.33 -4.92
N GLU A 46 16.48 9.11 -5.74
CA GLU A 46 16.10 9.35 -7.14
C GLU A 46 16.17 8.07 -7.98
N GLU A 47 17.17 7.21 -7.77
CA GLU A 47 17.26 5.90 -8.44
C GLU A 47 16.04 5.01 -8.08
N LYS A 48 15.69 4.91 -6.79
CA LYS A 48 14.48 4.21 -6.35
C LYS A 48 13.23 4.76 -7.06
N ILE A 49 13.08 6.08 -7.16
CA ILE A 49 11.92 6.71 -7.80
C ILE A 49 11.88 6.37 -9.30
N ARG A 50 13.00 6.44 -10.00
CA ARG A 50 13.07 6.05 -11.43
C ARG A 50 12.70 4.58 -11.63
N ILE A 51 13.24 3.68 -10.82
CA ILE A 51 12.90 2.26 -10.85
C ILE A 51 11.42 2.04 -10.53
N LYS A 52 10.87 2.69 -9.51
CA LYS A 52 9.43 2.64 -9.17
C LYS A 52 8.58 3.01 -10.39
N ASN A 53 8.90 4.11 -11.06
CA ASN A 53 8.16 4.59 -12.21
C ASN A 53 8.27 3.63 -13.41
N GLU A 54 9.43 3.00 -13.64
CA GLU A 54 9.56 1.96 -14.68
C GLU A 54 8.84 0.65 -14.35
N LEU A 55 8.72 0.31 -13.06
CA LEU A 55 8.00 -0.88 -12.63
C LEU A 55 6.48 -0.68 -12.62
N GLU A 56 6.00 0.55 -12.48
CA GLU A 56 4.58 0.88 -12.35
C GLU A 56 3.69 0.28 -13.45
N PRO A 57 4.03 0.33 -14.75
CA PRO A 57 3.23 -0.33 -15.79
C PRO A 57 3.16 -1.85 -15.63
N VAL A 58 4.24 -2.49 -15.17
CA VAL A 58 4.28 -3.94 -14.93
C VAL A 58 3.43 -4.30 -13.72
N ILE A 59 3.50 -3.50 -12.65
CA ILE A 59 2.66 -3.67 -11.48
C ILE A 59 1.19 -3.49 -11.86
N SER A 60 0.85 -2.42 -12.59
CA SER A 60 -0.52 -2.19 -13.07
C SER A 60 -1.07 -3.35 -13.91
N ASP A 61 -0.25 -3.90 -14.82
CA ASP A 61 -0.63 -5.09 -15.61
C ASP A 61 -0.88 -6.34 -14.74
N ILE A 62 -0.03 -6.58 -13.73
CA ILE A 62 -0.24 -7.66 -12.74
C ILE A 62 -1.60 -7.47 -12.04
N LEU A 63 -1.91 -6.26 -11.59
CA LEU A 63 -3.14 -5.98 -10.85
C LEU A 63 -4.39 -6.10 -11.71
N ASN A 64 -4.37 -5.55 -12.93
CA ASN A 64 -5.50 -5.61 -13.86
C ASN A 64 -5.83 -7.02 -14.34
N LYS A 65 -4.86 -7.95 -14.26
CA LYS A 65 -5.04 -9.37 -14.61
C LYS A 65 -5.36 -10.27 -13.42
N SER A 66 -5.54 -9.70 -12.23
CA SER A 66 -5.71 -10.47 -10.99
C SER A 66 -7.07 -10.19 -10.36
N ASN A 67 -8.01 -11.12 -10.51
CA ASN A 67 -9.35 -11.01 -9.92
C ASN A 67 -9.41 -11.55 -8.48
N ASN A 68 -8.45 -12.38 -8.09
CA ASN A 68 -8.36 -13.00 -6.78
C ASN A 68 -6.89 -13.17 -6.35
N ILE A 69 -6.70 -13.62 -5.10
CA ILE A 69 -5.36 -13.77 -4.53
C ILE A 69 -4.51 -14.81 -5.29
N GLU A 70 -5.09 -15.92 -5.76
CA GLU A 70 -4.33 -16.95 -6.47
C GLU A 70 -3.86 -16.48 -7.85
N GLU A 71 -4.72 -15.77 -8.59
CA GLU A 71 -4.34 -15.10 -9.83
C GLU A 71 -3.24 -14.06 -9.59
N SER A 72 -3.33 -13.30 -8.49
CA SER A 72 -2.29 -12.36 -8.08
C SER A 72 -0.94 -13.06 -7.91
N ARG A 73 -0.91 -14.20 -7.20
CA ARG A 73 0.32 -14.99 -7.01
C ARG A 73 0.91 -15.46 -8.33
N LEU A 74 0.06 -15.97 -9.23
CA LEU A 74 0.50 -16.44 -10.55
C LEU A 74 1.07 -15.30 -11.40
N ASN A 75 0.38 -14.17 -11.45
CA ASN A 75 0.79 -13.00 -12.21
C ASN A 75 2.07 -12.35 -11.65
N ILE A 76 2.25 -12.32 -10.33
CA ILE A 76 3.51 -11.87 -9.71
C ILE A 76 4.65 -12.79 -10.14
N LYS A 77 4.50 -14.12 -9.96
CA LYS A 77 5.54 -15.10 -10.29
C LYS A 77 5.94 -15.05 -11.77
N SER A 78 4.98 -14.93 -12.68
CA SER A 78 5.25 -14.88 -14.12
C SER A 78 5.99 -13.60 -14.54
N ASN A 79 5.81 -12.51 -13.80
CA ASN A 79 6.44 -11.21 -14.09
C ASN A 79 7.78 -10.97 -13.37
N ILE A 80 8.22 -11.85 -12.46
CA ILE A 80 9.52 -11.71 -11.75
C ILE A 80 10.67 -11.49 -12.73
N LYS A 81 10.73 -12.24 -13.84
CA LYS A 81 11.79 -12.08 -14.85
C LYS A 81 11.77 -10.69 -15.49
N ASN A 82 10.59 -10.14 -15.76
CA ASN A 82 10.44 -8.81 -16.35
C ASN A 82 10.90 -7.72 -15.35
N ILE A 83 10.51 -7.84 -14.09
CA ILE A 83 10.94 -6.94 -13.01
C ILE A 83 12.48 -6.93 -12.89
N ASN A 84 13.11 -8.11 -12.87
CA ASN A 84 14.57 -8.22 -12.86
C ASN A 84 15.21 -7.52 -14.07
N ASN A 85 14.66 -7.72 -15.27
CA ASN A 85 15.19 -7.09 -16.49
C ASN A 85 15.10 -5.56 -16.47
N ILE A 86 14.05 -5.00 -15.85
CA ILE A 86 13.91 -3.55 -15.69
C ILE A 86 14.99 -3.01 -14.76
N ILE A 87 15.14 -3.60 -13.58
CA ILE A 87 16.10 -3.14 -12.56
C ILE A 87 17.55 -3.32 -13.04
N TYR A 88 17.84 -4.39 -13.80
CA TYR A 88 19.17 -4.67 -14.33
C TYR A 88 19.76 -3.51 -15.18
N LYS A 89 18.92 -2.72 -15.84
CA LYS A 89 19.35 -1.57 -16.65
C LYS A 89 20.04 -0.47 -15.85
N TYR A 90 19.79 -0.41 -14.54
CA TYR A 90 20.32 0.61 -13.64
C TYR A 90 21.75 0.33 -13.18
N ASN A 91 22.30 -0.86 -13.49
CA ASN A 91 23.66 -1.26 -13.12
C ASN A 91 23.98 -1.09 -11.62
N THR A 92 22.95 -1.25 -10.79
CA THR A 92 23.01 -1.24 -9.33
C THR A 92 22.93 -2.67 -8.83
N ASN A 93 23.53 -2.98 -7.68
CA ASN A 93 23.29 -4.26 -7.04
C ASN A 93 21.83 -4.30 -6.57
N TYR A 94 21.15 -5.43 -6.70
CA TYR A 94 19.77 -5.52 -6.25
C TYR A 94 19.38 -6.95 -5.88
N ASN A 95 18.30 -7.07 -5.11
CA ASN A 95 17.65 -8.33 -4.78
C ASN A 95 16.13 -8.18 -4.97
N VAL A 96 15.53 -9.10 -5.73
CA VAL A 96 14.07 -9.22 -5.87
C VAL A 96 13.63 -10.48 -5.13
N ASN A 97 12.94 -10.30 -3.99
CA ASN A 97 12.41 -11.39 -3.19
C ASN A 97 10.89 -11.41 -3.25
N TYR A 98 10.31 -12.52 -3.69
CA TYR A 98 8.88 -12.78 -3.54
C TYR A 98 8.68 -13.94 -2.57
N GLY A 99 8.05 -13.66 -1.43
CA GLY A 99 7.89 -14.61 -0.33
C GLY A 99 7.38 -13.93 0.93
N ILE A 100 7.72 -14.49 2.09
CA ILE A 100 7.34 -13.91 3.39
C ILE A 100 8.41 -12.92 3.82
N ASN A 101 8.03 -11.65 4.03
CA ASN A 101 8.95 -10.61 4.51
C ASN A 101 8.32 -9.79 5.64
N HIS A 102 9.17 -9.31 6.53
CA HIS A 102 8.77 -8.46 7.65
C HIS A 102 8.49 -7.02 7.21
N PHE A 103 7.37 -6.46 7.67
CA PHE A 103 7.01 -5.06 7.52
C PHE A 103 6.81 -4.40 8.90
N PRO A 104 7.33 -3.19 9.11
CA PRO A 104 7.00 -2.41 10.30
C PRO A 104 5.58 -1.86 10.21
N GLU A 105 5.08 -1.30 11.30
CA GLU A 105 3.78 -0.62 11.32
C GLU A 105 3.85 0.74 10.60
N LYS A 106 2.77 1.11 9.90
CA LYS A 106 2.60 2.45 9.30
C LYS A 106 1.13 2.84 9.31
N THR A 107 0.87 4.11 9.61
CA THR A 107 -0.43 4.73 9.39
C THR A 107 -0.30 5.76 8.28
N TYR A 108 -1.20 5.69 7.30
CA TYR A 108 -1.22 6.61 6.16
C TYR A 108 -2.66 6.94 5.78
N LYS A 109 -3.00 8.24 5.74
CA LYS A 109 -4.33 8.76 5.38
C LYS A 109 -5.48 7.93 5.99
N GLY A 110 -5.51 7.79 7.32
CA GLY A 110 -6.56 7.06 8.03
C GLY A 110 -6.50 5.52 7.98
N VAL A 111 -5.59 4.94 7.18
CA VAL A 111 -5.42 3.49 6.99
C VAL A 111 -4.20 2.98 7.77
N THR A 112 -4.38 1.87 8.50
CA THR A 112 -3.34 1.23 9.30
C THR A 112 -2.82 -0.04 8.64
N TYR A 113 -1.51 -0.06 8.40
CA TYR A 113 -0.72 -1.19 7.96
C TYR A 113 -0.01 -1.77 9.18
N LYS A 114 -0.54 -2.86 9.72
CA LYS A 114 0.05 -3.51 10.90
C LYS A 114 1.45 -4.04 10.60
N SER A 115 2.27 -4.08 11.66
CA SER A 115 3.54 -4.80 11.63
C SER A 115 3.31 -6.31 11.62
N GLY A 116 4.21 -7.04 10.96
CA GLY A 116 4.14 -8.49 10.86
C GLY A 116 4.89 -9.02 9.63
N ASP A 117 4.75 -10.32 9.42
CA ASP A 117 5.33 -11.02 8.29
C ASP A 117 4.24 -11.30 7.25
N TYR A 118 4.45 -10.83 6.03
CA TYR A 118 3.44 -10.84 4.98
C TYR A 118 3.98 -11.43 3.68
N GLU A 119 3.09 -12.10 2.94
CA GLU A 119 3.35 -12.43 1.54
C GLU A 119 3.61 -11.14 0.77
N SER A 120 4.75 -11.06 0.09
CA SER A 120 5.21 -9.79 -0.45
C SER A 120 6.25 -9.92 -1.55
N LEU A 121 6.22 -8.96 -2.47
CA LEU A 121 7.29 -8.67 -3.40
C LEU A 121 8.16 -7.54 -2.83
N VAL A 122 9.45 -7.80 -2.64
CA VAL A 122 10.42 -6.85 -2.09
C VAL A 122 11.55 -6.65 -3.09
N VAL A 123 11.73 -5.42 -3.54
CA VAL A 123 12.89 -4.99 -4.31
C VAL A 123 13.82 -4.24 -3.37
N THR A 124 15.03 -4.77 -3.16
CA THR A 124 16.08 -4.12 -2.36
C THR A 124 17.18 -3.67 -3.30
N LEU A 125 17.49 -2.37 -3.30
CA LEU A 125 18.59 -1.78 -4.06
C LEU A 125 19.82 -1.66 -3.16
N GLY A 126 20.99 -2.02 -3.68
CA GLY A 126 22.26 -2.06 -2.97
C GLY A 126 22.17 -2.71 -1.58
N ASP A 127 22.61 -1.99 -0.56
CA ASP A 127 22.62 -2.44 0.83
C ASP A 127 21.24 -2.34 1.53
N GLY A 128 20.25 -1.71 0.89
CA GLY A 128 18.89 -1.62 1.42
C GLY A 128 18.74 -0.80 2.70
N LEU A 129 19.58 0.22 2.89
CA LEU A 129 19.62 1.04 4.12
C LEU A 129 18.80 2.33 4.00
N GLY A 130 18.22 2.60 2.83
CA GLY A 130 17.46 3.81 2.57
C GLY A 130 15.97 3.67 2.82
N ASP A 131 15.29 4.80 2.67
CA ASP A 131 13.85 4.92 2.77
C ASP A 131 13.18 4.04 1.71
N ASN A 132 12.04 3.51 2.09
CA ASN A 132 11.26 2.59 1.27
C ASN A 132 10.01 3.26 0.72
N TRP A 133 9.48 2.69 -0.36
CA TRP A 133 8.16 2.99 -0.90
C TRP A 133 7.30 1.74 -0.75
N TRP A 134 6.07 1.88 -0.25
CA TRP A 134 5.18 0.77 0.10
C TRP A 134 3.92 0.83 -0.73
N CYS A 135 3.39 -0.35 -1.03
CA CYS A 135 2.05 -0.49 -1.55
C CYS A 135 1.51 -1.91 -1.30
N VAL A 136 0.22 -2.17 -1.60
CA VAL A 136 -0.43 -3.50 -1.51
C VAL A 136 -0.90 -3.92 -2.90
N LEU A 137 -0.45 -5.11 -3.32
CA LEU A 137 -0.82 -5.75 -4.60
C LEU A 137 -2.15 -6.50 -4.52
N PHE A 138 -2.47 -7.09 -3.38
CA PHE A 138 -3.78 -7.71 -3.17
C PHE A 138 -4.30 -7.39 -1.76
N PRO A 139 -5.47 -6.75 -1.61
CA PRO A 139 -6.25 -6.08 -2.66
C PRO A 139 -5.42 -5.04 -3.43
N PRO A 140 -5.78 -4.66 -4.68
CA PRO A 140 -4.91 -3.90 -5.60
C PRO A 140 -4.81 -2.40 -5.26
N LEU A 141 -4.31 -2.06 -4.07
CA LEU A 141 -4.22 -0.68 -3.60
C LEU A 141 -3.20 0.16 -4.38
N CYS A 142 -2.26 -0.46 -5.10
CA CYS A 142 -1.28 0.29 -5.91
C CYS A 142 -1.86 1.03 -7.09
N LEU A 143 -3.05 0.65 -7.55
CA LEU A 143 -3.73 1.40 -8.60
C LEU A 143 -4.15 2.79 -8.10
N ILE A 144 -4.52 2.91 -6.82
CA ILE A 144 -4.88 4.20 -6.19
C ILE A 144 -3.63 5.07 -6.00
N GLU A 145 -2.51 4.47 -5.61
CA GLU A 145 -1.25 5.23 -5.45
C GLU A 145 -0.63 5.65 -6.80
N ALA A 146 -0.95 4.92 -7.88
CA ALA A 146 -0.49 5.21 -9.24
C ALA A 146 -1.37 6.23 -9.98
N SER A 147 -2.63 6.43 -9.59
CA SER A 147 -3.55 7.34 -10.31
C SER A 147 -3.25 8.83 -10.11
N GLU A 148 -2.22 9.19 -9.32
CA GLU A 148 -1.80 10.57 -9.00
C GLU A 148 -2.94 11.49 -8.50
N GLU A 149 -4.06 10.91 -8.04
CA GLU A 149 -5.17 11.67 -7.47
C GLU A 149 -4.86 12.00 -6.01
N ASP A 150 -4.79 13.30 -5.68
CA ASP A 150 -4.65 13.75 -4.28
C ASP A 150 -6.00 13.64 -3.57
N TYR A 151 -6.35 12.41 -3.19
CA TYR A 151 -7.52 12.15 -2.36
C TYR A 151 -7.28 12.70 -0.94
N ASP A 152 -8.28 13.42 -0.42
CA ASP A 152 -8.33 13.70 1.01
C ASP A 152 -8.45 12.38 1.82
N GLU A 153 -8.17 12.47 3.11
CA GLU A 153 -8.15 11.29 4.00
C GLU A 153 -9.47 10.52 4.02
N ILE A 154 -10.60 11.22 3.95
CA ILE A 154 -11.94 10.61 4.01
C ILE A 154 -12.20 9.81 2.73
N THR A 155 -11.92 10.42 1.58
CA THR A 155 -12.09 9.84 0.26
C THR A 155 -11.17 8.63 0.09
N TYR A 156 -9.89 8.77 0.46
CA TYR A 156 -8.93 7.68 0.45
C TYR A 156 -9.41 6.50 1.29
N THR A 157 -9.74 6.74 2.57
CA THR A 157 -10.22 5.70 3.50
C THR A 157 -11.48 4.99 2.96
N SER A 158 -12.42 5.74 2.38
CA SER A 158 -13.65 5.19 1.79
C SER A 158 -13.37 4.24 0.62
N TYR A 159 -12.51 4.63 -0.32
CA TYR A 159 -12.13 3.78 -1.45
C TYR A 159 -11.43 2.50 -0.99
N ILE A 160 -10.51 2.61 -0.04
CA ILE A 160 -9.80 1.44 0.50
C ILE A 160 -10.78 0.48 1.19
N LYS A 161 -11.74 1.00 1.96
CA LYS A 161 -12.79 0.19 2.61
C LYS A 161 -13.63 -0.58 1.57
N GLU A 162 -14.01 0.07 0.48
CA GLU A 162 -14.77 -0.56 -0.60
C GLU A 162 -13.95 -1.65 -1.31
N LEU A 163 -12.66 -1.39 -1.59
CA LEU A 163 -11.78 -2.40 -2.21
C LEU A 163 -11.59 -3.63 -1.31
N ILE A 164 -11.33 -3.43 -0.02
CA ILE A 164 -11.19 -4.54 0.94
C ILE A 164 -12.49 -5.37 0.98
N ALA A 165 -13.66 -4.72 0.99
CA ALA A 165 -14.94 -5.41 1.02
C ALA A 165 -15.20 -6.25 -0.25
N LYS A 166 -14.70 -5.84 -1.42
CA LYS A 166 -14.83 -6.59 -2.68
C LYS A 166 -13.85 -7.75 -2.83
N SER A 167 -12.73 -7.70 -2.12
CA SER A 167 -11.67 -8.71 -2.22
C SER A 167 -11.77 -9.83 -1.16
N ASN A 168 -12.73 -9.73 -0.23
CA ASN A 168 -13.13 -10.79 0.70
C ASN A 168 -14.31 -11.59 0.13
#